data_AF-A0A975MP60-F1
#
_entry.id   AF-A0A975MP60-F1
#
_cell.length_a   1.000
_cell.length_b   1.000
_cell.length_c   1.000
_cell.angle_alpha   90.00
_cell.angle_beta   90.00
_cell.angle_gamma   90.00
#
_symmetry.space_group_name_H-M   'P 1'
#
loop_
_entity.id
_entity.type
_entity.pdbx_description
1 polymer ?
#
loop_
_entity_poly.entity_id
_entity_poly.type
_entity_poly.pdbx_seq_one_letter_code
_entity_poly.pdbx_strand_id
1 'polypeptide(L)'
;MFALIYGLCHYAYFQLPNQLLAELIYYQTLTRECAALINAVAPTEGVAAMQNHIVSARADLAIVRGCDGAGGFFLVLAAVLVFPAAMRRKLSGIATVFTGLYILNILRICAIYFISAYQPSWFSLVHVYLAPTLFIMTACGLFAYWAAGVAGVVHVRH
;
A
#
# COMPACT_ATOMS: atom_id res chain seq x y z
N MET A 1 -0.83 -7.42 -22.80
CA MET A 1 -2.00 -6.83 -22.12
C MET A 1 -1.70 -6.40 -20.69
N PHE A 2 -1.17 -7.27 -19.82
CA PHE A 2 -0.79 -6.93 -18.43
C PHE A 2 0.11 -5.68 -18.32
N ALA A 3 1.26 -5.71 -18.99
CA ALA A 3 2.23 -4.60 -18.93
C ALA A 3 1.66 -3.28 -19.45
N LEU A 4 0.70 -3.34 -20.38
CA LEU A 4 0.01 -2.16 -20.90
C LEU A 4 -0.92 -1.56 -19.85
N ILE A 5 -1.73 -2.37 -19.17
CA ILE A 5 -2.61 -1.90 -18.09
C ILE A 5 -1.78 -1.31 -16.95
N TYR A 6 -0.75 -2.04 -16.49
CA TYR A 6 0.17 -1.55 -15.47
C TYR A 6 0.84 -0.24 -15.89
N GLY A 7 1.39 -0.19 -17.10
CA GLY A 7 2.05 0.99 -17.64
C GLY A 7 1.12 2.20 -17.76
N LEU A 8 -0.13 2.00 -18.18
CA LEU A 8 -1.13 3.08 -18.25
C LEU A 8 -1.51 3.60 -16.86
N CYS A 9 -1.78 2.72 -15.90
CA CYS A 9 -2.09 3.11 -14.53
C CYS A 9 -0.91 3.87 -13.90
N HIS A 10 0.30 3.35 -14.08
CA HIS A 10 1.52 3.97 -13.58
C HIS A 10 1.75 5.33 -14.24
N TYR A 11 1.64 5.42 -15.57
CA TYR A 11 1.75 6.68 -16.30
C TYR A 11 0.74 7.71 -15.83
N ALA A 12 -0.55 7.35 -15.75
CA ALA A 12 -1.60 8.25 -15.29
C ALA A 12 -1.36 8.75 -13.86
N TYR A 13 -0.91 7.86 -12.97
CA TYR A 13 -0.52 8.23 -11.60
C TYR A 13 0.65 9.22 -11.59
N PHE A 14 1.66 9.02 -12.45
CA PHE A 14 2.78 9.96 -12.57
C PHE A 14 2.37 11.34 -13.08
N GLN A 15 1.27 11.45 -13.83
CA GLN A 15 0.73 12.74 -14.28
C GLN A 15 0.00 13.54 -13.20
N LEU A 16 -0.39 12.92 -12.09
CA LEU A 16 -0.99 13.67 -10.98
C LEU A 16 0.05 14.65 -10.39
N PRO A 17 -0.31 15.85 -9.92
CA PRO A 17 0.63 16.74 -9.23
C PRO A 17 1.00 16.21 -7.83
N ASN A 18 2.26 16.37 -7.42
CA ASN A 18 2.71 15.99 -6.06
C ASN A 18 1.94 16.71 -4.95
N GLN A 19 1.60 17.99 -5.16
CA GLN A 19 0.83 18.79 -4.21
C GLN A 19 -0.56 18.20 -3.96
N LEU A 20 -1.25 17.80 -5.04
CA LEU A 20 -2.56 17.14 -4.95
C LEU A 20 -2.48 15.84 -4.13
N LEU A 21 -1.46 15.02 -4.39
CA LEU A 21 -1.24 13.77 -3.65
C LEU A 21 -0.98 14.06 -2.16
N ALA A 22 -0.11 15.03 -1.86
CA ALA A 22 0.26 15.35 -0.49
C ALA A 22 -0.91 15.95 0.31
N GLU A 23 -1.64 16.90 -0.26
CA GLU A 23 -2.68 17.66 0.45
C GLU A 23 -3.99 16.88 0.60
N LEU A 24 -4.42 16.15 -0.43
CA LEU A 24 -5.73 15.52 -0.45
C LEU A 24 -5.66 14.03 -0.17
N ILE A 25 -4.84 13.31 -0.93
CA ILE A 25 -4.86 11.84 -0.90
C ILE A 25 -4.12 11.34 0.33
N TYR A 26 -2.85 11.74 0.52
CA TYR A 26 -2.00 11.21 1.58
C TYR A 26 -2.46 11.64 2.96
N TYR A 27 -2.88 12.89 3.13
CA TYR A 27 -3.41 13.35 4.41
C TYR A 27 -4.62 12.52 4.86
N GLN A 28 -5.61 12.36 3.99
CA GLN A 28 -6.89 11.72 4.34
C GLN A 28 -6.80 10.20 4.45
N THR A 29 -5.98 9.56 3.62
CA THR A 29 -5.98 8.08 3.51
C THR A 29 -4.84 7.42 4.28
N LEU A 30 -3.72 8.11 4.53
CA LEU A 30 -2.54 7.48 5.11
C LEU A 30 -2.09 8.21 6.38
N THR A 31 -1.79 9.50 6.27
CA THR A 31 -1.14 10.27 7.34
C THR A 31 -1.99 10.31 8.60
N ARG A 32 -3.29 10.61 8.47
CA ARG A 32 -4.21 10.65 9.61
C ARG A 32 -4.38 9.29 10.27
N GLU A 33 -4.60 8.25 9.46
CA GLU A 33 -4.81 6.88 9.95
C GLU A 33 -3.56 6.31 10.62
N CYS A 34 -2.37 6.57 10.06
CA CYS A 34 -1.10 6.17 10.64
C CYS A 34 -0.83 6.91 11.95
N ALA A 35 -1.03 8.23 12.01
CA ALA A 35 -0.86 9.00 13.24
C ALA A 35 -1.83 8.53 14.34
N ALA A 36 -3.09 8.25 13.99
CA ALA A 36 -4.07 7.70 14.92
C ALA A 36 -3.64 6.32 15.45
N LEU A 37 -3.18 5.44 14.56
CA LEU A 37 -2.71 4.11 14.94
C LEU A 37 -1.45 4.18 15.82
N ILE A 38 -0.49 5.04 15.49
CA ILE A 38 0.73 5.22 16.31
C ILE A 38 0.36 5.74 17.69
N ASN A 39 -0.51 6.73 17.80
CA ASN A 39 -0.97 7.25 19.10
C ASN A 39 -1.80 6.22 19.87
N ALA A 40 -2.54 5.33 19.19
CA ALA A 40 -3.28 4.26 19.85
C ALA A 40 -2.35 3.18 20.45
N VAL A 41 -1.26 2.86 19.77
CA VAL A 41 -0.29 1.82 20.20
C VAL A 41 0.75 2.39 21.17
N ALA A 42 1.21 3.61 20.93
CA ALA A 42 2.24 4.30 21.72
C ALA A 42 1.80 5.75 22.01
N PRO A 43 0.87 5.97 22.97
CA PRO A 43 0.34 7.31 23.27
C PRO A 43 1.40 8.33 23.67
N THR A 44 2.53 7.88 24.19
CA THR A 44 3.67 8.71 24.60
C THR A 44 4.42 9.36 23.44
N GLU A 45 4.22 8.90 22.20
CA GLU A 45 4.83 9.49 21.02
C GLU A 45 4.26 10.87 20.69
N GLY A 46 2.97 11.11 21.00
CA GLY A 46 2.31 12.40 20.79
C GLY A 46 2.35 12.87 19.33
N VAL A 47 2.11 11.95 18.39
CA VAL A 47 2.28 12.18 16.96
C VAL A 47 1.16 13.05 16.40
N ALA A 48 1.52 14.02 15.54
CA ALA A 48 0.60 14.85 14.80
C ALA A 48 0.66 14.54 13.29
N ALA A 49 -0.51 14.48 12.64
CA ALA A 49 -0.61 14.41 11.19
C ALA A 49 -0.69 15.82 10.60
N MET A 50 0.29 16.20 9.77
CA MET A 50 0.36 17.50 9.11
C MET A 50 0.57 17.30 7.60
N GLN A 51 -0.48 17.47 6.79
CA GLN A 51 -0.45 17.17 5.34
C GLN A 51 0.03 15.74 5.05
N ASN A 52 1.18 15.55 4.40
CA ASN A 52 1.77 14.24 4.17
C ASN A 52 2.82 13.86 5.22
N HIS A 53 2.94 14.60 6.32
CA HIS A 53 3.93 14.38 7.37
C HIS A 53 3.31 13.81 8.64
N ILE A 54 4.03 12.86 9.23
CA ILE A 54 3.79 12.29 10.56
C ILE A 54 4.89 12.83 11.47
N VAL A 55 4.55 13.79 12.33
CA VAL A 55 5.51 14.59 13.10
C VAL A 55 5.39 14.30 14.58
N SER A 56 6.51 14.13 15.26
CA SER A 56 6.60 14.04 16.71
C SER A 56 7.87 14.72 17.22
N ALA A 57 8.10 14.71 18.54
CA ALA A 57 9.35 15.18 19.12
C ALA A 57 10.57 14.33 18.70
N ARG A 58 10.35 13.11 18.18
CA ARG A 58 11.42 12.15 17.87
C ARG A 58 11.69 12.03 16.37
N ALA A 59 10.68 12.21 15.53
CA ALA A 59 10.81 11.99 14.09
C ALA A 59 9.85 12.87 13.29
N ASP A 60 10.25 13.19 12.06
CA ASP A 60 9.41 13.75 11.01
C ASP A 60 9.46 12.81 9.80
N LEU A 61 8.36 12.09 9.58
CA LEU A 61 8.25 11.14 8.48
C LEU A 61 7.31 11.68 7.40
N ALA A 62 7.88 12.05 6.25
CA ALA A 62 7.12 12.43 5.07
C ALA A 62 6.68 11.21 4.25
N ILE A 63 5.38 11.13 3.94
CA ILE A 63 4.82 10.18 2.98
C ILE A 63 4.94 10.81 1.60
N VAL A 64 5.70 10.14 0.73
CA VAL A 64 5.93 10.54 -0.67
C VAL A 64 5.52 9.40 -1.61
N ARG A 65 5.54 9.67 -2.93
CA ARG A 65 5.26 8.62 -3.91
C ARG A 65 6.18 7.42 -3.71
N GLY A 66 5.61 6.22 -3.81
CA GLY A 66 6.32 4.96 -3.53
C GLY A 66 6.20 4.50 -2.07
N CYS A 67 5.92 5.41 -1.13
CA CYS A 67 5.53 5.07 0.23
C CYS A 67 4.04 4.73 0.34
N ASP A 68 3.23 5.23 -0.61
CA ASP A 68 1.78 5.08 -0.66
C ASP A 68 1.30 3.71 -1.18
N GLY A 69 2.21 2.84 -1.59
CA GLY A 69 1.91 1.49 -2.06
C GLY A 69 1.26 1.42 -3.44
N ALA A 70 1.04 2.57 -4.12
CA ALA A 70 0.31 2.67 -5.38
C ALA A 70 0.83 1.71 -6.47
N GLY A 71 2.16 1.61 -6.60
CA GLY A 71 2.79 0.74 -7.59
C GLY A 71 2.42 -0.75 -7.44
N GLY A 72 2.36 -1.26 -6.20
CA GLY A 72 1.97 -2.66 -5.96
C GLY A 72 0.46 -2.88 -6.16
N PHE A 73 -0.37 -1.88 -5.85
CA PHE A 73 -1.80 -1.93 -6.21
C PHE A 73 -2.00 -2.01 -7.72
N PHE A 74 -1.30 -1.19 -8.51
CA PHE A 74 -1.40 -1.22 -9.97
C PHE A 74 -0.93 -2.57 -10.54
N LEU A 75 0.11 -3.15 -9.96
CA LEU A 75 0.61 -4.47 -10.33
C LEU A 75 -0.50 -5.53 -10.19
N VAL A 76 -1.14 -5.61 -9.03
CA VAL A 76 -2.18 -6.63 -8.82
C VAL A 76 -3.46 -6.31 -9.56
N LEU A 77 -3.84 -5.02 -9.67
CA LEU A 77 -4.98 -4.61 -10.48
C LEU A 77 -4.82 -5.10 -11.93
N ALA A 78 -3.65 -4.88 -12.53
CA ALA A 78 -3.35 -5.38 -13.87
C ALA A 78 -3.43 -6.92 -13.93
N ALA A 79 -2.96 -7.62 -12.90
CA ALA A 79 -3.00 -9.09 -12.85
C ALA A 79 -4.44 -9.63 -12.80
N VAL A 80 -5.28 -9.06 -11.94
CA VAL A 80 -6.70 -9.45 -11.78
C VAL A 80 -7.51 -9.14 -13.04
N LEU A 81 -7.26 -7.99 -13.68
CA LEU A 81 -7.96 -7.61 -14.90
C LEU A 81 -7.64 -8.53 -16.08
N VAL A 82 -6.41 -9.01 -16.18
CA VAL A 82 -5.98 -9.96 -17.23
C VAL A 82 -6.45 -11.40 -16.93
N PHE A 83 -6.59 -11.77 -15.66
CA PHE A 83 -6.97 -13.12 -15.27
C PHE A 83 -8.34 -13.53 -15.87
N PRO A 84 -8.50 -14.75 -16.42
CA PRO A 84 -9.73 -15.19 -17.07
C PRO A 84 -10.82 -15.57 -16.04
N ALA A 85 -11.44 -14.57 -15.43
CA ALA A 85 -12.52 -14.72 -14.46
C ALA A 85 -13.73 -13.84 -14.80
N ALA A 86 -14.92 -14.25 -14.34
CA ALA A 86 -16.13 -13.44 -14.46
C ALA A 86 -15.97 -12.09 -13.72
N MET A 87 -16.57 -11.02 -14.26
CA MET A 87 -16.40 -9.65 -13.74
C MET A 87 -16.72 -9.52 -12.24
N ARG A 88 -17.76 -10.20 -11.76
CA ARG A 88 -18.12 -10.22 -10.33
C ARG A 88 -17.00 -10.74 -9.42
N ARG A 89 -16.26 -11.74 -9.89
CA ARG A 89 -15.12 -12.33 -9.17
C ARG A 89 -13.88 -11.46 -9.24
N LYS A 90 -13.68 -10.76 -10.36
CA LYS A 90 -12.62 -9.76 -10.50
C LYS A 90 -12.82 -8.63 -9.50
N LEU A 91 -14.04 -8.11 -9.37
CA LEU A 91 -14.36 -7.06 -8.39
C LEU A 91 -14.11 -7.52 -6.94
N SER A 92 -14.51 -8.75 -6.59
CA SER A 92 -14.20 -9.28 -5.25
C SER A 92 -12.69 -9.44 -5.03
N GLY A 93 -11.94 -9.87 -6.05
CA GLY A 93 -10.48 -9.99 -5.99
C GLY A 93 -9.79 -8.65 -5.82
N ILE A 94 -10.20 -7.65 -6.59
CA ILE A 94 -9.70 -6.28 -6.47
C ILE A 94 -9.96 -5.78 -5.05
N ALA A 95 -11.18 -5.94 -4.53
CA ALA A 95 -11.51 -5.49 -3.17
C ALA A 95 -10.68 -6.22 -2.10
N THR A 96 -10.55 -7.55 -2.17
CA THR A 96 -9.78 -8.33 -1.20
C THR A 96 -8.31 -7.92 -1.19
N VAL A 97 -7.68 -7.84 -2.36
CA VAL A 97 -6.27 -7.46 -2.44
C VAL A 97 -6.08 -6.00 -2.04
N PHE A 98 -6.98 -5.11 -2.47
CA PHE A 98 -6.91 -3.70 -2.13
C PHE A 98 -6.94 -3.49 -0.61
N THR A 99 -7.91 -4.10 0.08
CA THR A 99 -7.99 -4.01 1.54
C THR A 99 -6.76 -4.58 2.23
N GLY A 100 -6.27 -5.75 1.79
CA GLY A 100 -5.09 -6.37 2.38
C GLY A 100 -3.82 -5.54 2.23
N LEU A 101 -3.59 -5.00 1.02
CA LEU A 101 -2.43 -4.14 0.77
C LEU A 101 -2.54 -2.77 1.43
N TYR A 102 -3.74 -2.23 1.58
CA TYR A 102 -3.96 -0.96 2.29
C TYR A 102 -3.58 -1.09 3.77
N ILE A 103 -4.05 -2.15 4.44
CA ILE A 103 -3.69 -2.45 5.83
C ILE A 103 -2.18 -2.65 5.96
N LEU A 104 -1.58 -3.45 5.06
CA LEU A 104 -0.14 -3.66 5.06
C LEU A 104 0.64 -2.37 4.86
N ASN A 105 0.14 -1.45 4.02
CA ASN A 105 0.78 -0.16 3.79
C ASN A 105 0.75 0.72 5.05
N ILE A 106 -0.36 0.76 5.78
CA ILE A 106 -0.45 1.46 7.06
C ILE A 106 0.56 0.88 8.05
N LEU A 107 0.59 -0.45 8.22
CA LEU A 107 1.54 -1.11 9.11
C LEU A 107 2.99 -0.82 8.73
N ARG A 108 3.30 -0.82 7.43
CA ARG A 108 4.61 -0.46 6.89
C ARG A 108 5.01 0.97 7.27
N ILE A 109 4.12 1.95 7.07
CA ILE A 109 4.40 3.36 7.38
C ILE A 109 4.62 3.53 8.89
N CYS A 110 3.78 2.93 9.73
CA CYS A 110 3.95 2.96 11.18
C CYS A 110 5.25 2.31 11.64
N ALA A 111 5.62 1.16 11.09
CA ALA A 111 6.89 0.50 11.40
C ALA A 111 8.10 1.36 11.02
N ILE A 112 8.06 1.99 9.85
CA ILE A 112 9.10 2.90 9.38
C ILE A 112 9.20 4.15 10.27
N TYR A 113 8.07 4.67 10.76
CA TYR A 113 8.08 5.76 11.74
C TYR A 113 8.87 5.37 13.00
N PHE A 114 8.58 4.21 13.59
CA PHE A 114 9.30 3.77 14.79
C PHE A 114 10.79 3.52 14.52
N ILE A 115 11.14 2.96 13.36
CA ILE A 115 12.54 2.80 12.96
C ILE A 115 13.20 4.18 12.82
N SER A 116 12.53 5.15 12.21
CA SER A 116 13.05 6.52 12.08
C SER A 116 13.23 7.20 13.44
N ALA A 117 12.34 6.95 14.40
CA ALA A 117 12.38 7.58 15.73
C ALA A 117 13.43 6.95 16.67
N TYR A 118 13.65 5.64 16.57
CA TYR A 118 14.48 4.89 17.53
C TYR A 118 15.79 4.36 16.95
N GLN A 119 15.84 4.06 15.65
CA GLN A 119 17.01 3.47 15.00
C GLN A 119 17.20 4.00 13.56
N PRO A 120 17.55 5.29 13.38
CA PRO A 120 17.63 5.92 12.06
C PRO A 120 18.60 5.24 11.10
N SER A 121 19.66 4.59 11.60
CA SER A 121 20.65 3.89 10.77
C SER A 121 20.06 2.70 9.99
N TRP A 122 18.95 2.13 10.45
CA TRP A 122 18.26 1.03 9.78
C TRP A 122 17.18 1.52 8.80
N PHE A 123 16.86 2.82 8.82
CA PHE A 123 15.80 3.39 8.00
C PHE A 123 16.00 3.08 6.52
N SER A 124 17.16 3.39 5.95
CA SER A 124 17.42 3.16 4.52
C SER A 124 17.29 1.71 4.13
N LEU A 125 17.79 0.79 4.95
CA LEU A 125 17.71 -0.64 4.68
C LEU A 125 16.25 -1.12 4.64
N VAL A 126 15.47 -0.74 5.65
CA VAL A 126 14.09 -1.20 5.77
C VAL A 126 13.18 -0.52 4.76
N HIS A 127 13.35 0.78 4.57
CA HIS A 127 12.51 1.60 3.70
C HIS A 127 12.68 1.26 2.21
N VAL A 128 13.92 1.05 1.77
CA VAL A 128 14.25 0.85 0.34
C VAL A 128 14.20 -0.63 -0.06
N TYR A 129 14.60 -1.54 0.83
CA TYR A 129 14.73 -2.95 0.48
C TYR A 129 13.68 -3.81 1.17
N LEU A 130 13.72 -3.91 2.50
CA LEU A 130 12.93 -4.92 3.21
C LEU A 130 11.42 -4.71 3.06
N ALA A 131 10.92 -3.51 3.38
CA ALA A 131 9.50 -3.24 3.37
C ALA A 131 8.89 -3.31 1.96
N PRO A 132 9.49 -2.75 0.89
CA PRO A 132 9.00 -2.94 -0.47
C PRO A 132 9.01 -4.40 -0.93
N THR A 133 10.06 -5.17 -0.61
CA THR A 133 10.13 -6.60 -0.97
C THR A 133 9.00 -7.38 -0.30
N LEU A 134 8.80 -7.21 1.01
CA LEU A 134 7.70 -7.85 1.73
C LEU A 134 6.33 -7.44 1.18
N PHE A 135 6.16 -6.16 0.85
CA PHE A 135 4.93 -5.64 0.26
C PHE A 135 4.58 -6.33 -1.06
N ILE A 136 5.56 -6.48 -1.97
CA ILE A 136 5.36 -7.17 -3.25
C ILE A 136 5.10 -8.66 -3.04
N MET A 137 5.84 -9.32 -2.14
CA MET A 137 5.61 -10.74 -1.83
C MET A 137 4.19 -10.98 -1.31
N THR A 138 3.70 -10.14 -0.40
CA THR A 138 2.32 -10.24 0.10
C THR A 138 1.31 -9.95 -1.00
N ALA A 139 1.56 -8.96 -1.88
CA ALA A 139 0.70 -8.67 -3.02
C ALA A 139 0.54 -9.90 -3.94
N CYS A 140 1.65 -10.55 -4.28
CA CYS A 140 1.65 -11.78 -5.05
C CYS A 140 0.93 -12.92 -4.33
N GLY A 141 1.13 -13.06 -3.01
CA GLY A 141 0.46 -14.08 -2.19
C GLY A 141 -1.06 -13.89 -2.14
N LEU A 142 -1.54 -12.66 -1.92
CA LEU A 142 -2.97 -12.33 -1.92
C LEU A 142 -3.61 -12.56 -3.29
N PHE A 143 -2.91 -12.18 -4.37
CA PHE A 143 -3.34 -12.48 -5.73
C PHE A 143 -3.45 -13.99 -5.96
N ALA A 144 -2.42 -14.77 -5.59
CA ALA A 144 -2.40 -16.21 -5.76
C ALA A 144 -3.52 -16.89 -4.96
N TYR A 145 -3.75 -16.46 -3.72
CA TYR A 145 -4.84 -16.94 -2.87
C TYR A 145 -6.21 -16.72 -3.53
N TRP A 146 -6.47 -15.50 -4.00
CA TRP A 146 -7.72 -15.20 -4.72
C TRP A 146 -7.85 -16.00 -6.02
N ALA A 147 -6.79 -16.08 -6.82
CA ALA A 147 -6.78 -16.78 -8.09
C ALA A 147 -7.06 -18.29 -7.91
N ALA A 148 -6.47 -18.91 -6.88
CA ALA A 148 -6.72 -20.30 -6.52
C ALA A 148 -8.19 -20.53 -6.14
N GLY A 149 -8.78 -19.64 -5.32
CA GLY A 149 -10.20 -19.71 -4.97
C GLY A 149 -11.14 -19.54 -6.16
N VAL A 150 -10.74 -18.75 -7.17
CA VAL A 150 -11.50 -18.63 -8.41
C VAL A 150 -11.41 -19.90 -9.26
N ALA A 151 -10.20 -20.46 -9.43
CA ALA A 151 -9.94 -21.66 -10.24
C ALA A 151 -10.60 -22.92 -9.66
N GLY A 152 -10.58 -23.11 -8.34
CA GLY A 152 -11.22 -24.26 -7.68
C GLY A 152 -12.72 -24.35 -7.93
N VAL A 153 -13.42 -23.22 -8.09
CA VAL A 153 -14.86 -23.22 -8.40
C VAL A 153 -15.16 -23.48 -9.88
N VAL A 154 -14.20 -23.25 -10.78
CA VAL A 154 -14.36 -23.62 -12.20
C VAL A 154 -14.32 -25.14 -12.36
N HIS A 155 -13.49 -25.84 -11.58
CA HIS A 155 -13.36 -27.30 -11.68
C HIS A 155 -14.55 -28.08 -11.09
N VAL A 156 -15.28 -27.51 -10.12
CA VAL A 156 -16.47 -28.14 -9.51
C VAL A 156 -17.74 -28.00 -10.36
N ARG A 157 -17.73 -27.16 -11.40
CA ARG A 157 -18.89 -26.90 -12.28
C ARG A 157 -18.90 -27.71 -13.58
N HIS A 158 -18.01 -28.68 -13.74
CA HIS A 158 -18.00 -29.62 -14.87
C HIS A 158 -18.46 -31.00 -14.43
#